data_AF-A0A920MRP3-F1
#
_entry.id   AF-A0A920MRP3-F1
#
_cell.length_a   1.000
_cell.length_b   1.000
_cell.length_c   1.000
_cell.angle_alpha   90.00
_cell.angle_beta   90.00
_cell.angle_gamma   90.00
#
_symmetry.space_group_name_H-M   'P 1'
#
loop_
_entity.id
_entity.type
_entity.pdbx_description
1 polymer ?
#
loop_
_entity_poly.entity_id
_entity_poly.type
_entity_poly.pdbx_seq_one_letter_code
_entity_poly.pdbx_strand_id
1 'polypeptide(L)'
;MNTVYNDLLAMGVDDLGIIGVGKDEYTSSLEGMINERTLPWVSDIEEEGYPVWEDYGAVQRSTYFLDREGNLIYQFNITTLDPADPEDYNYLINLILDYRADNGPSVIRVAQDFSSIQDAIDNAFDGDIVLVDPGTYIGNINFLDKSITLATLIYSGFRPDEIENSILDGGGAGPVVTINDGQDQSTILLGFEITNGSAEEYGGGILIEDSSPTIDRNIIHNNHAGSCGGAGGGIAVIGESYPHIFGNTFYGNIVSGDCDCECYFGGGLFVDTPSWPVLGGSITLGNTFYDNYSDLGSQIFRDHTQDTSTWTPIYAHHNYFQACPPDSLDVYPLNGWDLENCHTIDNANIDTPLPSEDFYVHPIFPNPFNPLANIKVDLNYSGIIDIVILTSLAGLFYLIKWNLGWNSSI
;
A
#
# COMPACT_ATOMS: atom_id res chain seq x y z
N MET A 1 -0.77 -14.62 10.77
CA MET A 1 -1.76 -13.66 11.28
C MET A 1 -1.30 -12.21 11.16
N ASN A 2 -0.07 -11.84 11.50
CA ASN A 2 0.44 -10.49 11.17
C ASN A 2 0.30 -10.19 9.67
N THR A 3 0.69 -11.14 8.81
CA THR A 3 0.53 -11.11 7.35
C THR A 3 -0.91 -10.80 6.94
N VAL A 4 -1.87 -11.66 7.37
CA VAL A 4 -3.31 -11.48 7.15
C VAL A 4 -3.79 -10.10 7.60
N TYR A 5 -3.39 -9.65 8.79
CA TYR A 5 -3.79 -8.34 9.31
C TYR A 5 -3.22 -7.16 8.50
N ASN A 6 -1.95 -7.22 8.12
CA ASN A 6 -1.32 -6.19 7.30
C ASN A 6 -1.94 -6.11 5.91
N ASP A 7 -2.34 -7.25 5.33
CA ASP A 7 -3.05 -7.28 4.05
C ASP A 7 -4.46 -6.70 4.16
N LEU A 8 -5.18 -7.00 5.25
CA LEU A 8 -6.46 -6.36 5.55
C LEU A 8 -6.31 -4.84 5.67
N LEU A 9 -5.33 -4.36 6.43
CA LEU A 9 -5.07 -2.92 6.55
C LEU A 9 -4.78 -2.27 5.19
N ALA A 10 -4.00 -2.95 4.34
CA ALA A 10 -3.71 -2.44 3.01
C ALA A 10 -4.92 -2.45 2.07
N MET A 11 -5.87 -3.36 2.26
CA MET A 11 -7.17 -3.31 1.59
C MET A 11 -8.10 -2.21 2.15
N GLY A 12 -7.64 -1.41 3.12
CA GLY A 12 -8.46 -0.40 3.79
C GLY A 12 -9.39 -0.98 4.86
N VAL A 13 -9.12 -2.21 5.33
CA VAL A 13 -9.85 -2.85 6.43
C VAL A 13 -9.14 -2.53 7.75
N ASP A 14 -9.35 -1.32 8.25
CA ASP A 14 -8.87 -0.82 9.54
C ASP A 14 -9.98 -0.77 10.61
N ASP A 15 -11.16 -1.21 10.23
CA ASP A 15 -12.42 -1.07 10.96
C ASP A 15 -12.83 -2.35 11.69
N LEU A 16 -11.93 -3.35 11.72
CA LEU A 16 -12.10 -4.62 12.40
C LEU A 16 -11.03 -4.79 13.50
N GLY A 17 -11.47 -5.06 14.73
CA GLY A 17 -10.56 -5.45 15.80
C GLY A 17 -10.24 -6.94 15.73
N ILE A 18 -8.95 -7.31 15.75
CA ILE A 18 -8.54 -8.72 15.87
C ILE A 18 -7.74 -8.89 17.16
N ILE A 19 -8.18 -9.78 18.06
CA ILE A 19 -7.50 -10.05 19.33
C ILE A 19 -7.17 -11.54 19.42
N GLY A 20 -5.92 -11.86 19.73
CA GLY A 20 -5.52 -13.24 20.07
C GLY A 20 -5.33 -13.41 21.58
N VAL A 21 -5.77 -14.54 22.12
CA VAL A 21 -5.69 -14.83 23.55
C VAL A 21 -4.75 -15.99 23.85
N GLY A 22 -3.84 -15.75 24.80
CA GLY A 22 -2.95 -16.72 25.42
C GLY A 22 -3.33 -17.05 26.85
N LYS A 23 -2.95 -18.25 27.29
CA LYS A 23 -3.03 -18.68 28.67
C LYS A 23 -1.69 -18.54 29.39
N ASP A 24 -1.82 -18.18 30.65
CA ASP A 24 -0.85 -18.04 31.72
C ASP A 24 0.10 -19.25 31.83
N GLU A 25 -0.39 -20.47 31.63
CA GLU A 25 0.42 -21.69 31.62
C GLU A 25 1.51 -21.69 30.53
N TYR A 26 1.34 -20.85 29.50
CA TYR A 26 2.25 -20.68 28.37
C TYR A 26 3.00 -19.34 28.40
N THR A 27 2.98 -18.62 29.53
CA THR A 27 3.62 -17.29 29.68
C THR A 27 5.12 -17.32 29.38
N SER A 28 5.79 -18.45 29.64
CA SER A 28 7.22 -18.63 29.29
C SER A 28 7.49 -18.73 27.79
N SER A 29 6.47 -18.97 26.97
CA SER A 29 6.51 -18.91 25.50
C SER A 29 5.87 -17.64 24.93
N LEU A 30 5.32 -16.77 25.78
CA LEU A 30 4.57 -15.57 25.40
C LEU A 30 5.43 -14.50 24.76
N GLU A 31 6.73 -14.41 25.09
CA GLU A 31 7.65 -13.50 24.38
C GLU A 31 7.65 -13.80 22.87
N GLY A 32 7.60 -15.07 22.45
CA GLY A 32 7.44 -15.44 21.03
C GLY A 32 6.02 -15.26 20.47
N MET A 33 5.04 -14.94 21.33
CA MET A 33 3.66 -14.66 20.94
C MET A 33 3.33 -13.17 20.93
N ILE A 34 4.08 -12.34 21.68
CA ILE A 34 3.86 -10.91 21.86
C ILE A 34 4.93 -10.09 21.12
N ASN A 35 6.20 -10.49 21.17
CA ASN A 35 7.27 -9.76 20.50
C ASN A 35 7.14 -9.93 18.97
N GLU A 36 7.40 -8.86 18.23
CA GLU A 36 7.32 -8.82 16.75
C GLU A 36 5.92 -9.03 16.15
N ARG A 37 4.85 -8.91 16.94
CA ARG A 37 3.47 -9.00 16.44
C ARG A 37 2.80 -7.65 16.26
N THR A 38 2.17 -7.48 15.09
CA THR A 38 1.34 -6.32 14.77
C THR A 38 -0.05 -6.43 15.40
N LEU A 39 -0.50 -7.63 15.77
CA LEU A 39 -1.80 -7.89 16.38
C LEU A 39 -1.75 -7.87 17.91
N PRO A 40 -2.76 -7.31 18.60
CA PRO A 40 -2.82 -7.33 20.05
C PRO A 40 -3.03 -8.78 20.54
N TRP A 41 -2.04 -9.26 21.30
CA TRP A 41 -2.11 -10.53 22.02
C TRP A 41 -2.25 -10.26 23.51
N VAL A 42 -3.24 -10.89 24.12
CA VAL A 42 -3.62 -10.68 25.53
C VAL A 42 -3.62 -12.00 26.28
N SER A 43 -3.39 -11.96 27.59
CA SER A 43 -3.46 -13.14 28.45
C SER A 43 -4.06 -12.78 29.79
N ASP A 44 -4.74 -13.74 30.40
CA ASP A 44 -5.02 -13.67 31.84
C ASP A 44 -3.75 -13.99 32.62
N ILE A 45 -3.62 -13.36 33.78
CA ILE A 45 -2.63 -13.73 34.79
C ILE A 45 -3.43 -14.20 36.00
N GLU A 46 -3.56 -15.51 36.18
CA GLU A 46 -4.33 -16.14 37.26
C GLU A 46 -3.95 -15.58 38.65
N GLU A 47 -2.66 -15.28 38.84
CA GLU A 47 -2.10 -14.73 40.09
C GLU A 47 -2.61 -13.31 40.41
N GLU A 48 -3.07 -12.55 39.41
CA GLU A 48 -3.60 -11.19 39.59
C GLU A 48 -5.10 -11.16 39.92
N GLY A 49 -5.80 -12.31 39.91
CA GLY A 49 -7.17 -12.45 40.41
C GLY A 49 -8.26 -11.78 39.56
N TYR A 50 -7.97 -11.41 38.31
CA TYR A 50 -8.92 -10.88 37.33
C TYR A 50 -8.83 -11.65 36.01
N PRO A 51 -9.44 -12.84 35.89
CA PRO A 51 -9.34 -13.67 34.68
C PRO A 51 -10.39 -13.21 33.65
N VAL A 52 -10.16 -12.04 33.06
CA VAL A 52 -11.07 -11.38 32.11
C VAL A 52 -11.38 -12.30 30.93
N TRP A 53 -10.41 -13.05 30.41
CA TRP A 53 -10.61 -13.89 29.22
C TRP A 53 -11.23 -15.26 29.55
N GLU A 54 -11.05 -15.78 30.76
CA GLU A 54 -11.79 -16.95 31.26
C GLU A 54 -13.29 -16.73 31.28
N ASP A 55 -13.73 -15.56 31.72
CA ASP A 55 -15.14 -15.19 31.75
C ASP A 55 -15.75 -15.13 30.33
N TYR A 56 -14.92 -14.96 29.30
CA TYR A 56 -15.27 -15.02 27.87
C TYR A 56 -15.02 -16.42 27.25
N GLY A 57 -14.76 -17.44 28.07
CA GLY A 57 -14.53 -18.81 27.62
C GLY A 57 -13.29 -18.97 26.73
N ALA A 58 -12.29 -18.09 26.87
CA ALA A 58 -11.08 -18.14 26.07
C ALA A 58 -10.23 -19.36 26.40
N VAL A 59 -9.73 -20.04 25.37
CA VAL A 59 -8.72 -21.09 25.45
C VAL A 59 -7.46 -20.61 24.76
N GLN A 60 -6.36 -21.35 24.92
CA GLN A 60 -5.10 -21.06 24.23
C GLN A 60 -5.34 -20.90 22.72
N ARG A 61 -4.89 -19.77 22.15
CA ARG A 61 -5.05 -19.41 20.72
C ARG A 61 -6.51 -19.16 20.30
N SER A 62 -7.41 -18.85 21.22
CA SER A 62 -8.67 -18.20 20.86
C SER A 62 -8.36 -16.89 20.14
N THR A 63 -9.02 -16.69 19.00
CA THR A 63 -8.93 -15.47 18.19
C THR A 63 -10.34 -14.88 18.09
N TYR A 64 -10.44 -13.58 18.33
CA TYR A 64 -11.69 -12.82 18.39
C TYR A 64 -11.67 -11.73 17.33
N PHE A 65 -12.78 -11.59 16.61
CA PHE A 65 -13.03 -10.50 15.68
C PHE A 65 -14.11 -9.58 16.25
N LEU A 66 -13.80 -8.30 16.30
CA LEU A 66 -14.65 -7.25 16.84
C LEU A 66 -15.09 -6.29 15.72
N ASP A 67 -16.33 -5.81 15.78
CA ASP A 67 -16.83 -4.76 14.90
C ASP A 67 -16.27 -3.38 15.28
N ARG A 68 -16.68 -2.36 14.52
CA ARG A 68 -16.32 -0.95 14.70
C ARG A 68 -16.71 -0.41 16.07
N GLU A 69 -17.76 -0.96 16.66
CA GLU A 69 -18.29 -0.61 17.98
C GLU A 69 -17.63 -1.42 19.11
N GLY A 70 -16.73 -2.35 18.78
CA GLY A 70 -16.02 -3.22 19.72
C GLY A 70 -16.83 -4.42 20.19
N ASN A 71 -17.96 -4.74 19.55
CA ASN A 71 -18.73 -5.95 19.84
C ASN A 71 -18.10 -7.18 19.20
N LEU A 72 -18.21 -8.32 19.87
CA LEU A 72 -17.75 -9.59 19.34
C LEU A 72 -18.62 -10.03 18.14
N ILE A 73 -18.01 -10.11 16.96
CA ILE A 73 -18.63 -10.65 15.75
C ILE A 73 -18.39 -12.16 15.65
N TYR A 74 -17.14 -12.59 15.87
CA TYR A 74 -16.74 -13.97 15.65
C TYR A 74 -15.61 -14.41 16.57
N GLN A 75 -15.62 -15.69 16.94
CA GLN A 75 -14.60 -16.32 17.75
C GLN A 75 -14.26 -17.70 17.18
N PHE A 76 -12.98 -18.01 17.05
CA PHE A 76 -12.48 -19.33 16.67
C PHE A 76 -11.16 -19.65 17.35
N ASN A 77 -10.72 -20.90 17.27
CA ASN A 77 -9.39 -21.28 17.69
C ASN A 77 -8.47 -21.40 16.47
N ILE A 78 -7.39 -20.61 16.43
CA ILE A 78 -6.53 -20.56 15.24
C ILE A 78 -5.54 -21.73 15.13
N THR A 79 -5.50 -22.65 16.09
CA THR A 79 -4.51 -23.75 16.11
C THR A 79 -4.52 -24.62 14.85
N THR A 80 -5.67 -24.73 14.17
CA THR A 80 -5.83 -25.57 12.97
C THR A 80 -5.57 -24.84 11.67
N LEU A 81 -5.35 -23.52 11.71
CA LEU A 81 -5.13 -22.70 10.52
C LEU A 81 -3.68 -22.22 10.54
N ASP A 82 -2.97 -22.48 9.46
CA ASP A 82 -1.64 -21.94 9.23
C ASP A 82 -1.74 -20.77 8.24
N PRO A 83 -1.60 -19.50 8.69
CA PRO A 83 -1.63 -18.36 7.77
C PRO A 83 -0.44 -18.32 6.80
N ALA A 84 0.53 -19.24 6.91
CA ALA A 84 1.57 -19.47 5.92
C ALA A 84 1.21 -20.56 4.88
N ASP A 85 0.05 -21.21 5.03
CA ASP A 85 -0.55 -22.05 4.01
C ASP A 85 -1.53 -21.21 3.17
N PRO A 86 -1.45 -21.24 1.82
CA PRO A 86 -2.33 -20.44 0.97
C PRO A 86 -3.82 -20.74 1.11
N GLU A 87 -4.21 -22.00 1.34
CA GLU A 87 -5.63 -22.38 1.48
C GLU A 87 -6.20 -21.83 2.79
N ASP A 88 -5.46 -22.00 3.89
CA ASP A 88 -5.84 -21.49 5.21
C ASP A 88 -5.84 -19.95 5.24
N TYR A 89 -4.89 -19.30 4.57
CA TYR A 89 -4.87 -17.85 4.39
C TYR A 89 -6.12 -17.36 3.64
N ASN A 90 -6.43 -17.97 2.49
CA ASN A 90 -7.60 -17.58 1.69
C ASN A 90 -8.89 -17.78 2.49
N TYR A 91 -8.99 -18.89 3.23
CA TYR A 91 -10.10 -19.13 4.14
C TYR A 91 -10.22 -18.02 5.20
N LEU A 92 -9.12 -17.64 5.86
CA LEU A 92 -9.09 -16.60 6.88
C LEU A 92 -9.51 -15.22 6.34
N ILE A 93 -8.97 -14.81 5.20
CA ILE A 93 -9.32 -13.53 4.57
C ILE A 93 -10.80 -13.52 4.23
N ASN A 94 -11.30 -14.57 3.59
CA ASN A 94 -12.71 -14.64 3.20
C ASN A 94 -13.64 -14.63 4.41
N LEU A 95 -13.31 -15.40 5.44
CA LEU A 95 -14.05 -15.41 6.69
C LEU A 95 -14.14 -14.02 7.33
N ILE A 96 -13.01 -13.30 7.39
CA ILE A 96 -12.94 -11.96 7.97
C ILE A 96 -13.78 -10.96 7.16
N LEU A 97 -13.60 -10.96 5.84
CA LEU A 97 -14.28 -10.05 4.93
C LEU A 97 -15.80 -10.28 4.92
N ASP A 98 -16.25 -11.53 4.93
CA ASP A 98 -17.66 -11.88 4.95
C ASP A 98 -18.32 -11.39 6.26
N TYR A 99 -17.67 -11.57 7.42
CA TYR A 99 -18.17 -11.05 8.69
C TYR A 99 -18.16 -9.53 8.80
N ARG A 100 -17.18 -8.87 8.16
CA ARG A 100 -17.15 -7.41 8.04
C ARG A 100 -18.32 -6.92 7.19
N ALA A 101 -18.61 -7.58 6.07
CA ALA A 101 -19.66 -7.20 5.13
C ALA A 101 -21.07 -7.23 5.75
N ASP A 102 -21.33 -8.14 6.70
CA ASP A 102 -22.61 -8.19 7.44
C ASP A 102 -22.94 -6.87 8.17
N ASN A 103 -21.93 -6.03 8.46
CA ASN A 103 -22.06 -4.78 9.23
C ASN A 103 -21.37 -3.58 8.57
N GLY A 104 -21.01 -3.67 7.29
CA GLY A 104 -20.15 -2.68 6.63
C GLY A 104 -20.21 -2.74 5.10
N PRO A 105 -19.19 -2.19 4.42
CA PRO A 105 -19.09 -2.28 2.98
C PRO A 105 -18.97 -3.73 2.50
N SER A 106 -19.55 -4.01 1.33
CA SER A 106 -19.64 -5.34 0.75
C SER A 106 -18.31 -5.78 0.17
N VAL A 107 -18.17 -7.10 0.02
CA VAL A 107 -17.06 -7.71 -0.72
C VAL A 107 -17.64 -8.37 -1.96
N ILE A 108 -17.15 -7.97 -3.13
CA ILE A 108 -17.59 -8.45 -4.45
C ILE A 108 -16.45 -9.28 -5.04
N ARG A 109 -16.70 -10.55 -5.37
CA ARG A 109 -15.67 -11.48 -5.81
C ARG A 109 -15.71 -11.69 -7.32
N VAL A 110 -14.65 -11.30 -8.02
CA VAL A 110 -14.53 -11.55 -9.47
C VAL A 110 -14.14 -13.01 -9.69
N ALA A 111 -14.70 -13.61 -10.74
CA ALA A 111 -14.76 -15.06 -11.05
C ALA A 111 -15.79 -15.88 -10.25
N GLN A 112 -16.34 -15.35 -9.16
CA GLN A 112 -17.39 -16.00 -8.37
C GLN A 112 -18.75 -15.31 -8.55
N ASP A 113 -18.81 -14.01 -8.29
CA ASP A 113 -20.03 -13.20 -8.39
C ASP A 113 -20.17 -12.57 -9.79
N PHE A 114 -19.05 -12.14 -10.37
CA PHE A 114 -18.97 -11.50 -11.69
C PHE A 114 -17.89 -12.13 -12.57
N SER A 115 -18.12 -12.18 -13.88
CA SER A 115 -17.13 -12.69 -14.84
C SER A 115 -16.12 -11.65 -15.31
N SER A 116 -16.33 -10.36 -15.00
CA SER A 116 -15.42 -9.26 -15.36
C SER A 116 -15.21 -8.32 -14.18
N ILE A 117 -14.05 -7.68 -14.14
CA ILE A 117 -13.72 -6.68 -13.10
C ILE A 117 -14.60 -5.44 -13.28
N GLN A 118 -14.81 -4.98 -14.51
CA GLN A 118 -15.63 -3.78 -14.75
C GLN A 118 -17.09 -4.00 -14.34
N ASP A 119 -17.69 -5.17 -14.60
CA ASP A 119 -19.07 -5.44 -14.14
C ASP A 119 -19.16 -5.42 -12.60
N ALA A 120 -18.13 -5.90 -11.91
CA ALA A 120 -18.06 -5.84 -10.45
C ALA A 120 -17.98 -4.39 -9.96
N ILE A 121 -17.12 -3.56 -10.57
CA ILE A 121 -17.01 -2.13 -10.26
C ILE A 121 -18.33 -1.41 -10.55
N ASP A 122 -18.98 -1.70 -11.67
CA ASP A 122 -20.26 -1.09 -12.06
C ASP A 122 -21.35 -1.34 -11.00
N ASN A 123 -21.30 -2.48 -10.30
CA ASN A 123 -22.25 -2.86 -9.26
C ASN A 123 -21.77 -2.53 -7.82
N ALA A 124 -20.54 -2.08 -7.64
CA ALA A 124 -19.99 -1.69 -6.34
C ALA A 124 -20.53 -0.34 -5.85
N PHE A 125 -20.50 -0.13 -4.53
CA PHE A 125 -20.72 1.15 -3.85
C PHE A 125 -19.46 1.62 -3.13
N ASP A 126 -19.41 2.90 -2.76
CA ASP A 126 -18.28 3.46 -2.01
C ASP A 126 -17.98 2.66 -0.73
N GLY A 127 -16.71 2.35 -0.54
CA GLY A 127 -16.16 1.54 0.53
C GLY A 127 -16.11 0.04 0.25
N ASP A 128 -16.78 -0.44 -0.81
CA ASP A 128 -16.79 -1.87 -1.17
C ASP A 128 -15.39 -2.33 -1.59
N ILE A 129 -15.15 -3.63 -1.40
CA ILE A 129 -13.94 -4.31 -1.84
C ILE A 129 -14.28 -5.19 -3.05
N VAL A 130 -13.69 -4.89 -4.20
CA VAL A 130 -13.68 -5.78 -5.35
C VAL A 130 -12.45 -6.68 -5.24
N LEU A 131 -12.67 -7.93 -4.81
CA LEU A 131 -11.62 -8.93 -4.67
C LEU A 131 -11.53 -9.78 -5.95
N VAL A 132 -10.33 -9.81 -6.55
CA VAL A 132 -10.09 -10.46 -7.84
C VAL A 132 -9.29 -11.75 -7.63
N ASP A 133 -9.82 -12.88 -8.13
CA ASP A 133 -9.11 -14.16 -8.16
C ASP A 133 -7.94 -14.12 -9.18
N PRO A 134 -6.94 -15.03 -9.11
CA PRO A 134 -5.82 -15.03 -10.05
C PRO A 134 -6.28 -15.22 -11.49
N GLY A 135 -5.70 -14.45 -12.40
CA GLY A 135 -5.95 -14.64 -13.82
C GLY A 135 -5.54 -13.45 -14.66
N THR A 136 -5.65 -13.62 -15.98
CA THR A 136 -5.47 -12.54 -16.95
C THR A 136 -6.81 -11.94 -17.32
N TYR A 137 -6.97 -10.65 -17.03
CA TYR A 137 -8.16 -9.85 -17.30
C TYR A 137 -7.83 -8.88 -18.42
N ILE A 138 -8.29 -9.19 -19.63
CA ILE A 138 -8.06 -8.38 -20.82
C ILE A 138 -9.11 -7.26 -20.87
N GLY A 139 -8.64 -6.02 -20.97
CA GLY A 139 -9.47 -4.83 -21.09
C GLY A 139 -8.99 -3.69 -20.21
N ASN A 140 -9.66 -2.55 -20.34
CA ASN A 140 -9.40 -1.35 -19.55
C ASN A 140 -10.39 -1.26 -18.38
N ILE A 141 -9.89 -0.83 -17.22
CA ILE A 141 -10.64 -0.71 -15.97
C ILE A 141 -10.84 0.77 -15.67
N ASN A 142 -12.08 1.17 -15.36
CA ASN A 142 -12.41 2.51 -14.91
C ASN A 142 -13.11 2.44 -13.54
N PHE A 143 -12.56 3.15 -12.56
CA PHE A 143 -13.10 3.24 -11.20
C PHE A 143 -14.39 4.08 -11.12
N LEU A 144 -14.75 4.79 -12.19
CA LEU A 144 -15.89 5.71 -12.29
C LEU A 144 -15.76 6.81 -11.25
N ASP A 145 -16.85 7.23 -10.60
CA ASP A 145 -16.87 8.19 -9.50
C ASP A 145 -16.86 7.51 -8.11
N LYS A 146 -16.35 6.26 -8.04
CA LYS A 146 -16.49 5.41 -6.85
C LYS A 146 -15.20 5.30 -6.04
N SER A 147 -15.33 5.41 -4.72
CA SER A 147 -14.24 5.16 -3.79
C SER A 147 -14.24 3.72 -3.31
N ILE A 148 -13.57 2.82 -4.05
CA ILE A 148 -13.53 1.38 -3.76
C ILE A 148 -12.10 0.85 -3.61
N THR A 149 -11.97 -0.31 -2.98
CA THR A 149 -10.73 -1.10 -3.01
C THR A 149 -10.83 -2.13 -4.12
N LEU A 150 -10.00 -2.02 -5.15
CA LEU A 150 -9.74 -3.09 -6.10
C LEU A 150 -8.46 -3.81 -5.67
N ALA A 151 -8.60 -5.06 -5.23
CA ALA A 151 -7.49 -5.84 -4.72
C ALA A 151 -7.51 -7.25 -5.28
N THR A 152 -6.34 -7.82 -5.49
CA THR A 152 -6.19 -9.24 -5.83
C THR A 152 -5.48 -10.03 -4.74
N LEU A 153 -5.10 -9.39 -3.63
CA LEU A 153 -4.07 -9.84 -2.68
C LEU A 153 -4.30 -11.28 -2.20
N ILE A 154 -3.73 -12.21 -2.97
CA ILE A 154 -3.65 -13.62 -2.69
C ILE A 154 -2.27 -13.78 -2.10
N TYR A 155 -2.26 -13.80 -0.77
CA TYR A 155 -1.15 -14.28 0.04
C TYR A 155 0.14 -13.42 -0.04
N SER A 156 0.29 -12.43 0.85
CA SER A 156 1.58 -11.77 1.09
C SER A 156 2.56 -12.60 1.93
N GLY A 157 2.27 -13.89 2.15
CA GLY A 157 3.14 -14.83 2.85
C GLY A 157 4.34 -15.28 2.02
N PHE A 158 5.02 -14.33 1.36
CA PHE A 158 6.43 -14.43 0.99
C PHE A 158 6.83 -15.65 0.15
N ARG A 159 6.27 -15.75 -1.06
CA ARG A 159 6.84 -16.57 -2.13
C ARG A 159 6.66 -15.88 -3.48
N PRO A 160 7.66 -15.09 -3.95
CA PRO A 160 7.67 -14.51 -5.29
C PRO A 160 7.51 -15.56 -6.42
N ASP A 161 7.74 -16.84 -6.09
CA ASP A 161 7.71 -18.00 -6.96
C ASP A 161 6.35 -18.73 -7.02
N GLU A 162 5.33 -18.34 -6.24
CA GLU A 162 4.00 -18.99 -6.21
C GLU A 162 2.81 -18.07 -6.49
N ILE A 163 3.05 -16.82 -6.92
CA ILE A 163 1.99 -15.90 -7.32
C ILE A 163 1.57 -16.23 -8.76
N GLU A 164 0.37 -16.79 -8.91
CA GLU A 164 -0.39 -16.67 -10.15
C GLU A 164 -0.74 -15.18 -10.30
N ASN A 165 -0.08 -14.46 -11.21
CA ASN A 165 -0.23 -13.01 -11.35
C ASN A 165 -1.66 -12.67 -11.82
N SER A 166 -2.36 -11.85 -11.05
CA SER A 166 -3.56 -11.16 -11.52
C SER A 166 -3.17 -10.02 -12.43
N ILE A 167 -3.28 -10.28 -13.72
CA ILE A 167 -2.79 -9.42 -14.78
C ILE A 167 -3.96 -8.61 -15.33
N LEU A 168 -3.86 -7.29 -15.24
CA LEU A 168 -4.66 -6.35 -15.99
C LEU A 168 -3.93 -6.07 -17.31
N ASP A 169 -4.42 -6.64 -18.40
CA ASP A 169 -3.83 -6.54 -19.74
C ASP A 169 -4.64 -5.58 -20.61
N GLY A 170 -4.08 -4.41 -20.92
CA GLY A 170 -4.73 -3.40 -21.76
C GLY A 170 -4.96 -3.81 -23.22
N GLY A 171 -4.39 -4.95 -23.66
CA GLY A 171 -4.57 -5.47 -25.02
C GLY A 171 -3.99 -4.57 -26.12
N GLY A 172 -3.06 -3.69 -25.78
CA GLY A 172 -2.54 -2.66 -26.68
C GLY A 172 -3.44 -1.43 -26.80
N ALA A 173 -4.36 -1.22 -25.86
CA ALA A 173 -5.15 0.00 -25.69
C ALA A 173 -5.00 0.49 -24.25
N GLY A 174 -4.96 1.80 -24.04
CA GLY A 174 -4.73 2.37 -22.72
C GLY A 174 -5.42 3.71 -22.50
N PRO A 175 -5.45 4.18 -21.23
CA PRO A 175 -4.86 3.60 -20.01
C PRO A 175 -5.41 2.22 -19.62
N VAL A 176 -4.61 1.33 -19.02
CA VAL A 176 -5.12 0.05 -18.48
C VAL A 176 -6.08 0.31 -17.33
N VAL A 177 -5.72 1.22 -16.43
CA VAL A 177 -6.56 1.65 -15.30
C VAL A 177 -6.76 3.16 -15.33
N THR A 178 -8.00 3.60 -15.20
CA THR A 178 -8.36 5.01 -15.05
C THR A 178 -9.01 5.24 -13.68
N ILE A 179 -8.47 6.20 -12.92
CA ILE A 179 -9.04 6.71 -11.68
C ILE A 179 -9.22 8.22 -11.84
N ASN A 180 -10.46 8.64 -12.02
CA ASN A 180 -10.81 10.02 -12.32
C ASN A 180 -12.12 10.42 -11.63
N ASP A 181 -12.39 11.73 -11.56
CA ASP A 181 -13.62 12.32 -11.02
C ASP A 181 -13.72 12.45 -9.49
N GLY A 182 -12.60 12.58 -8.77
CA GLY A 182 -12.59 13.14 -7.41
C GLY A 182 -12.47 12.14 -6.26
N GLN A 183 -11.96 10.93 -6.52
CA GLN A 183 -11.69 9.95 -5.47
C GLN A 183 -10.64 10.44 -4.47
N ASP A 184 -10.75 9.99 -3.22
CA ASP A 184 -9.74 10.22 -2.17
C ASP A 184 -8.88 8.97 -1.91
N GLN A 185 -8.01 9.04 -0.88
CA GLN A 185 -7.06 7.98 -0.56
C GLN A 185 -7.71 6.67 -0.09
N SER A 186 -9.03 6.64 0.14
CA SER A 186 -9.78 5.40 0.40
C SER A 186 -10.02 4.57 -0.86
N THR A 187 -9.75 5.12 -2.04
CA THR A 187 -9.67 4.35 -3.28
C THR A 187 -8.33 3.65 -3.35
N ILE A 188 -8.34 2.33 -3.46
CA ILE A 188 -7.12 1.52 -3.37
C ILE A 188 -7.01 0.61 -4.59
N LEU A 189 -5.86 0.63 -5.25
CA LEU A 189 -5.47 -0.35 -6.27
C LEU A 189 -4.28 -1.16 -5.77
N LEU A 190 -4.49 -2.46 -5.58
CA LEU A 190 -3.59 -3.28 -4.76
C LEU A 190 -3.26 -4.65 -5.37
N GLY A 191 -1.97 -4.87 -5.62
CA GLY A 191 -1.41 -6.20 -5.88
C GLY A 191 -1.46 -6.70 -7.33
N PHE A 192 -1.74 -5.84 -8.30
CA PHE A 192 -1.90 -6.26 -9.71
C PHE A 192 -0.61 -6.18 -10.52
N GLU A 193 -0.48 -7.06 -11.50
CA GLU A 193 0.36 -6.82 -12.67
C GLU A 193 -0.43 -5.99 -13.69
N ILE A 194 0.10 -4.85 -14.12
CA ILE A 194 -0.57 -3.89 -15.00
C ILE A 194 0.31 -3.70 -16.23
N THR A 195 -0.16 -4.19 -17.38
CA THR A 195 0.68 -4.30 -18.58
C THR A 195 -0.07 -4.08 -19.89
N ASN A 196 0.71 -3.89 -20.95
CA ASN A 196 0.26 -3.83 -22.33
C ASN A 196 -0.81 -2.75 -22.58
N GLY A 197 -0.79 -1.68 -21.79
CA GLY A 197 -1.53 -0.46 -22.06
C GLY A 197 -0.82 0.39 -23.11
N SER A 198 -1.59 1.03 -23.98
CA SER A 198 -1.08 1.95 -24.99
C SER A 198 -2.01 3.16 -25.12
N ALA A 199 -1.71 4.22 -24.38
CA ALA A 199 -2.46 5.47 -24.40
C ALA A 199 -1.89 6.45 -25.44
N GLU A 200 -2.73 7.28 -26.05
CA GLU A 200 -2.28 8.27 -27.03
C GLU A 200 -1.54 9.45 -26.38
N GLU A 201 -1.86 9.83 -25.14
CA GLU A 201 -1.28 11.03 -24.51
C GLU A 201 -0.70 10.72 -23.13
N TYR A 202 -1.53 10.31 -22.16
CA TYR A 202 -1.10 10.13 -20.77
C TYR A 202 -1.42 8.74 -20.24
N GLY A 203 -0.54 8.23 -19.37
CA GLY A 203 -0.87 7.13 -18.46
C GLY A 203 -1.06 5.80 -19.18
N GLY A 204 -0.01 5.27 -19.82
CA GLY A 204 -0.11 4.00 -20.54
C GLY A 204 -0.68 2.88 -19.67
N GLY A 205 -0.11 2.72 -18.47
CA GLY A 205 -0.59 1.79 -17.44
C GLY A 205 -1.76 2.36 -16.65
N ILE A 206 -1.51 3.42 -15.89
CA ILE A 206 -2.51 4.04 -15.02
C ILE A 206 -2.60 5.54 -15.31
N LEU A 207 -3.83 6.04 -15.41
CA LEU A 207 -4.13 7.46 -15.43
C LEU A 207 -4.86 7.85 -14.14
N ILE A 208 -4.30 8.82 -13.41
CA ILE A 208 -4.91 9.46 -12.25
C ILE A 208 -5.17 10.92 -12.61
N GLU A 209 -6.44 11.31 -12.64
CA GLU A 209 -6.88 12.66 -13.02
C GLU A 209 -7.85 13.23 -11.98
N ASP A 210 -7.54 14.42 -11.44
CA ASP A 210 -8.33 15.09 -10.40
C ASP A 210 -8.75 14.17 -9.24
N SER A 211 -7.85 13.26 -8.83
CA SER A 211 -8.13 12.16 -7.90
C SER A 211 -6.91 11.82 -7.05
N SER A 212 -7.14 11.28 -5.85
CA SER A 212 -6.09 11.05 -4.86
C SER A 212 -6.06 9.60 -4.32
N PRO A 213 -6.04 8.56 -5.16
CA PRO A 213 -6.05 7.16 -4.71
C PRO A 213 -4.75 6.72 -4.02
N THR A 214 -4.80 5.54 -3.40
CA THR A 214 -3.64 4.77 -2.96
C THR A 214 -3.32 3.66 -3.98
N ILE A 215 -2.13 3.70 -4.55
CA ILE A 215 -1.59 2.70 -5.47
C ILE A 215 -0.52 1.92 -4.72
N ASP A 216 -0.81 0.67 -4.36
CA ASP A 216 0.04 -0.13 -3.47
C ASP A 216 0.43 -1.48 -4.07
N ARG A 217 1.72 -1.84 -3.99
CA ARG A 217 2.26 -3.18 -4.33
C ARG A 217 1.85 -3.72 -5.70
N ASN A 218 1.73 -2.85 -6.70
CA ASN A 218 1.50 -3.25 -8.08
C ASN A 218 2.82 -3.41 -8.85
N ILE A 219 2.80 -4.24 -9.88
CA ILE A 219 3.87 -4.37 -10.87
C ILE A 219 3.38 -3.70 -12.15
N ILE A 220 3.94 -2.54 -12.49
CA ILE A 220 3.49 -1.71 -13.61
C ILE A 220 4.57 -1.75 -14.69
N HIS A 221 4.31 -2.44 -15.80
CA HIS A 221 5.35 -2.67 -16.78
C HIS A 221 4.87 -2.86 -18.22
N ASN A 222 5.79 -2.63 -19.16
CA ASN A 222 5.52 -2.74 -20.60
C ASN A 222 4.28 -1.96 -21.05
N ASN A 223 4.05 -0.80 -20.44
CA ASN A 223 3.01 0.12 -20.86
C ASN A 223 3.62 1.25 -21.70
N HIS A 224 2.79 1.82 -22.57
CA HIS A 224 3.19 2.83 -23.53
C HIS A 224 2.26 4.03 -23.47
N ALA A 225 2.85 5.23 -23.47
CA ALA A 225 2.13 6.48 -23.75
C ALA A 225 2.80 7.16 -24.94
N GLY A 226 2.05 7.57 -25.96
CA GLY A 226 2.72 7.96 -27.19
C GLY A 226 1.89 8.50 -28.34
N SER A 227 1.80 9.84 -28.37
CA SER A 227 1.68 10.70 -29.55
C SER A 227 2.56 11.93 -29.26
N CYS A 228 2.50 13.00 -30.05
CA CYS A 228 3.37 14.16 -29.80
C CYS A 228 3.14 14.78 -28.43
N GLY A 229 4.13 14.75 -27.53
CA GLY A 229 4.00 15.30 -26.18
C GLY A 229 3.44 14.34 -25.14
N GLY A 230 3.40 13.03 -25.42
CA GLY A 230 2.90 12.05 -24.45
C GLY A 230 3.75 11.97 -23.17
N ALA A 231 3.16 11.47 -22.08
CA ALA A 231 3.82 11.35 -20.80
C ALA A 231 3.27 10.22 -19.90
N GLY A 232 4.08 9.73 -18.96
CA GLY A 232 3.63 8.75 -17.97
C GLY A 232 3.37 7.37 -18.57
N GLY A 233 4.40 6.70 -19.06
CA GLY A 233 4.27 5.36 -19.64
C GLY A 233 3.67 4.37 -18.64
N GLY A 234 4.19 4.35 -17.41
CA GLY A 234 3.65 3.59 -16.29
C GLY A 234 2.44 4.27 -15.68
N ILE A 235 2.65 5.42 -15.03
CA ILE A 235 1.59 6.24 -14.41
C ILE A 235 1.70 7.69 -14.89
N ALA A 236 0.55 8.30 -15.20
CA ALA A 236 0.42 9.76 -15.27
C ALA A 236 -0.50 10.26 -14.14
N VAL A 237 -0.01 11.23 -13.37
CA VAL A 237 -0.77 11.95 -12.35
C VAL A 237 -0.99 13.37 -12.83
N ILE A 238 -2.23 13.72 -13.13
CA ILE A 238 -2.62 15.01 -13.71
C ILE A 238 -3.74 15.68 -12.92
N GLY A 239 -3.90 16.98 -13.10
CA GLY A 239 -4.93 17.75 -12.39
C GLY A 239 -4.66 17.91 -10.89
N GLU A 240 -5.68 18.26 -10.12
CA GLU A 240 -5.60 18.43 -8.66
C GLU A 240 -5.55 17.09 -7.91
N SER A 241 -4.48 16.31 -8.15
CA SER A 241 -4.31 14.94 -7.69
C SER A 241 -3.23 14.80 -6.61
N TYR A 242 -3.54 14.09 -5.52
CA TYR A 242 -2.65 13.89 -4.36
C TYR A 242 -2.52 12.40 -3.96
N PRO A 243 -2.18 11.49 -4.89
CA PRO A 243 -2.20 10.07 -4.61
C PRO A 243 -1.03 9.62 -3.72
N HIS A 244 -1.22 8.49 -3.07
CA HIS A 244 -0.18 7.73 -2.38
C HIS A 244 0.30 6.60 -3.29
N ILE A 245 1.58 6.54 -3.58
CA ILE A 245 2.15 5.53 -4.49
C ILE A 245 3.25 4.80 -3.72
N PHE A 246 2.95 3.56 -3.29
CA PHE A 246 3.77 2.79 -2.35
C PHE A 246 4.06 1.38 -2.84
N GLY A 247 5.27 0.89 -2.59
CA GLY A 247 5.65 -0.51 -2.80
C GLY A 247 5.50 -1.02 -4.22
N ASN A 248 5.34 -0.15 -5.22
CA ASN A 248 5.13 -0.55 -6.61
C ASN A 248 6.46 -0.79 -7.32
N THR A 249 6.44 -1.64 -8.34
CA THR A 249 7.59 -1.89 -9.21
C THR A 249 7.29 -1.42 -10.63
N PHE A 250 8.14 -0.54 -11.18
CA PHE A 250 7.99 0.08 -12.49
C PHE A 250 9.12 -0.34 -13.40
N TYR A 251 8.82 -1.02 -14.51
CA TYR A 251 9.85 -1.34 -15.50
C TYR A 251 9.36 -1.47 -16.94
N GLY A 252 10.22 -1.23 -17.91
CA GLY A 252 9.88 -1.39 -19.33
C GLY A 252 8.74 -0.48 -19.81
N ASN A 253 8.36 0.54 -19.03
CA ASN A 253 7.34 1.50 -19.45
C ASN A 253 8.00 2.56 -20.34
N ILE A 254 7.34 2.89 -21.46
CA ILE A 254 7.93 3.66 -22.54
C ILE A 254 7.04 4.83 -22.89
N VAL A 255 7.63 6.01 -22.98
CA VAL A 255 7.01 7.17 -23.62
C VAL A 255 7.77 7.47 -24.90
N SER A 256 7.09 7.39 -26.05
CA SER A 256 7.71 7.68 -27.35
C SER A 256 6.67 7.95 -28.44
N GLY A 257 7.09 8.52 -29.58
CA GLY A 257 6.22 8.80 -30.71
C GLY A 257 6.98 9.45 -31.88
N ASP A 258 6.24 9.89 -32.88
CA ASP A 258 6.81 10.50 -34.09
C ASP A 258 6.88 12.04 -33.99
N CYS A 259 7.74 12.56 -33.11
CA CYS A 259 7.99 14.01 -33.01
C CYS A 259 9.45 14.42 -33.09
N ASP A 260 9.68 15.52 -33.80
CA ASP A 260 10.98 16.20 -33.89
C ASP A 260 11.18 17.15 -32.68
N CYS A 261 10.91 16.67 -31.45
CA CYS A 261 11.19 17.38 -30.20
C CYS A 261 11.63 16.43 -29.09
N GLU A 262 12.35 16.97 -28.10
CA GLU A 262 12.50 16.34 -26.78
C GLU A 262 11.24 16.68 -25.98
N CYS A 263 10.26 15.79 -26.01
CA CYS A 263 8.90 16.07 -25.53
C CYS A 263 8.20 14.83 -24.95
N TYR A 264 8.96 13.80 -24.59
CA TYR A 264 8.49 12.60 -23.91
C TYR A 264 8.96 12.58 -22.46
N PHE A 265 8.01 12.44 -21.52
CA PHE A 265 8.28 12.68 -20.10
C PHE A 265 7.80 11.54 -19.20
N GLY A 266 8.61 11.15 -18.21
CA GLY A 266 8.16 10.23 -17.16
C GLY A 266 7.87 8.82 -17.66
N GLY A 267 8.89 8.08 -18.09
CA GLY A 267 8.73 6.67 -18.51
C GLY A 267 7.99 5.83 -17.46
N GLY A 268 8.48 5.85 -16.22
CA GLY A 268 7.82 5.22 -15.08
C GLY A 268 6.65 6.03 -14.54
N LEU A 269 6.91 7.26 -14.11
CA LEU A 269 5.93 8.16 -13.50
C LEU A 269 6.06 9.59 -14.05
N PHE A 270 4.93 10.15 -14.48
CA PHE A 270 4.77 11.57 -14.79
C PHE A 270 3.86 12.24 -13.75
N VAL A 271 4.25 13.43 -13.30
CA VAL A 271 3.46 14.27 -12.38
C VAL A 271 3.29 15.66 -12.97
N ASP A 272 2.05 16.07 -13.22
CA ASP A 272 1.71 17.41 -13.70
C ASP A 272 1.93 18.47 -12.61
N THR A 273 2.04 19.74 -13.03
CA THR A 273 2.28 20.91 -12.19
C THR A 273 1.35 21.05 -10.97
N PRO A 274 0.02 20.85 -11.07
CA PRO A 274 -0.90 20.98 -9.92
C PRO A 274 -0.92 19.74 -9.01
N SER A 275 -0.34 18.62 -9.45
CA SER A 275 -0.38 17.36 -8.72
C SER A 275 0.71 17.26 -7.65
N TRP A 276 0.44 16.54 -6.56
CA TRP A 276 1.36 16.39 -5.44
C TRP A 276 1.27 15.00 -4.77
N PRO A 277 1.82 13.95 -5.40
CA PRO A 277 1.84 12.62 -4.82
C PRO A 277 2.79 12.48 -3.63
N VAL A 278 2.65 11.38 -2.90
CA VAL A 278 3.65 10.87 -1.95
C VAL A 278 4.22 9.58 -2.51
N LEU A 279 5.55 9.53 -2.73
CA LEU A 279 6.23 8.37 -3.30
C LEU A 279 7.06 7.65 -2.23
N GLY A 280 6.59 6.51 -1.77
CA GLY A 280 7.25 5.75 -0.71
C GLY A 280 7.20 6.44 0.66
N GLY A 281 8.27 6.32 1.43
CA GLY A 281 8.35 6.90 2.78
C GLY A 281 8.97 6.00 3.85
N SER A 282 9.06 4.71 3.58
CA SER A 282 9.84 3.78 4.36
C SER A 282 10.47 2.74 3.43
N ILE A 283 11.43 2.01 3.96
CA ILE A 283 12.05 0.87 3.28
C ILE A 283 11.00 -0.16 2.80
N THR A 284 9.89 -0.35 3.53
CA THR A 284 8.82 -1.30 3.16
C THR A 284 7.78 -0.74 2.19
N LEU A 285 7.73 0.59 2.04
CA LEU A 285 6.81 1.30 1.13
C LEU A 285 7.54 1.86 -0.10
N GLY A 286 8.85 1.66 -0.21
CA GLY A 286 9.66 2.14 -1.32
C GLY A 286 9.22 1.57 -2.65
N ASN A 287 9.03 2.43 -3.65
CA ASN A 287 8.82 1.97 -5.02
C ASN A 287 10.15 1.65 -5.68
N THR A 288 10.12 0.74 -6.66
CA THR A 288 11.30 0.34 -7.42
C THR A 288 11.15 0.76 -8.88
N PHE A 289 12.10 1.52 -9.42
CA PHE A 289 12.10 2.00 -10.80
C PHE A 289 13.37 1.56 -11.55
N TYR A 290 13.20 0.89 -12.69
CA TYR A 290 14.32 0.53 -13.58
C TYR A 290 13.85 0.32 -15.01
N ASP A 291 14.75 0.49 -15.99
CA ASP A 291 14.50 0.16 -17.40
C ASP A 291 13.23 0.78 -18.01
N ASN A 292 12.77 1.92 -17.47
CA ASN A 292 11.75 2.77 -18.08
C ASN A 292 12.42 3.76 -19.05
N TYR A 293 11.65 4.29 -20.01
CA TYR A 293 12.18 5.15 -21.07
C TYR A 293 11.29 6.36 -21.34
N SER A 294 11.92 7.54 -21.36
CA SER A 294 11.41 8.80 -21.90
C SER A 294 12.59 9.73 -22.23
N ASP A 295 12.37 10.86 -22.92
CA ASP A 295 13.44 11.81 -23.21
C ASP A 295 14.00 12.45 -21.93
N LEU A 296 13.12 12.78 -20.98
CA LEU A 296 13.46 13.36 -19.68
C LEU A 296 12.73 12.62 -18.54
N GLY A 297 13.45 12.38 -17.44
CA GLY A 297 12.91 11.72 -16.26
C GLY A 297 12.40 10.32 -16.56
N SER A 298 13.26 9.46 -17.13
CA SER A 298 12.91 8.10 -17.54
C SER A 298 12.24 7.29 -16.43
N GLN A 299 12.68 7.43 -15.18
CA GLN A 299 12.01 6.84 -14.03
C GLN A 299 10.88 7.74 -13.54
N ILE A 300 11.19 8.99 -13.26
CA ILE A 300 10.26 9.93 -12.65
C ILE A 300 10.45 11.34 -13.26
N PHE A 301 9.34 11.94 -13.68
CA PHE A 301 9.29 13.31 -14.19
C PHE A 301 8.24 14.14 -13.46
N ARG A 302 8.60 15.38 -13.12
CA ARG A 302 7.67 16.41 -12.63
C ARG A 302 7.62 17.56 -13.62
N ASP A 303 6.43 17.84 -14.14
CA ASP A 303 6.21 18.94 -15.05
C ASP A 303 6.37 20.29 -14.37
N HIS A 304 6.83 21.27 -15.14
CA HIS A 304 7.18 22.59 -14.68
C HIS A 304 7.06 23.60 -15.81
N THR A 305 6.43 24.74 -15.50
CA THR A 305 6.34 25.88 -16.44
C THR A 305 7.17 27.08 -15.99
N GLN A 306 7.86 26.97 -14.85
CA GLN A 306 8.55 28.06 -14.16
C GLN A 306 9.93 27.61 -13.65
N ASP A 307 10.74 28.58 -13.20
CA ASP A 307 12.01 28.33 -12.53
C ASP A 307 11.80 27.45 -11.28
N THR A 308 12.50 26.32 -11.22
CA THR A 308 12.35 25.31 -10.17
C THR A 308 13.28 25.56 -8.97
N SER A 309 14.14 26.59 -9.00
CA SER A 309 15.20 26.81 -8.01
C SER A 309 14.73 27.01 -6.57
N THR A 310 13.47 27.40 -6.35
CA THR A 310 12.87 27.60 -5.01
C THR A 310 11.74 26.62 -4.71
N TRP A 311 11.66 25.51 -5.45
CA TRP A 311 10.58 24.54 -5.27
C TRP A 311 10.65 23.85 -3.91
N THR A 312 9.47 23.59 -3.36
CA THR A 312 9.32 22.54 -2.37
C THR A 312 9.37 21.20 -3.11
N PRO A 313 10.31 20.33 -2.77
CA PRO A 313 10.40 19.03 -3.42
C PRO A 313 9.20 18.14 -3.03
N ILE A 314 8.77 17.28 -3.94
CA ILE A 314 7.78 16.23 -3.67
C ILE A 314 8.45 15.13 -2.85
N TYR A 315 7.74 14.62 -1.84
CA TYR A 315 8.25 13.57 -0.96
C TYR A 315 8.45 12.25 -1.72
N ALA A 316 9.70 11.80 -1.83
CA ALA A 316 10.07 10.59 -2.58
C ALA A 316 11.15 9.75 -1.86
N HIS A 317 11.01 9.59 -0.54
CA HIS A 317 11.98 8.87 0.29
C HIS A 317 11.95 7.36 0.07
N HIS A 318 13.10 6.72 0.27
CA HIS A 318 13.24 5.26 0.29
C HIS A 318 12.80 4.53 -0.99
N ASN A 319 12.82 5.21 -2.14
CA ASN A 319 12.63 4.57 -3.44
C ASN A 319 13.94 3.95 -3.96
N TYR A 320 13.81 2.90 -4.76
CA TYR A 320 14.90 2.11 -5.32
C TYR A 320 15.11 2.45 -6.80
N PHE A 321 16.36 2.70 -7.18
CA PHE A 321 16.78 3.05 -8.53
C PHE A 321 18.02 2.26 -8.93
N GLN A 322 18.36 2.25 -10.23
CA GLN A 322 19.60 1.62 -10.71
C GLN A 322 20.86 2.27 -10.11
N ALA A 323 20.78 3.56 -9.77
CA ALA A 323 21.81 4.29 -9.03
C ALA A 323 21.16 5.21 -7.97
N CYS A 324 21.78 5.33 -6.79
CA CYS A 324 21.36 6.25 -5.75
C CYS A 324 22.53 7.15 -5.31
N PRO A 325 22.39 8.49 -5.36
CA PRO A 325 21.25 9.22 -5.93
C PRO A 325 21.11 8.99 -7.44
N PRO A 326 19.89 8.99 -7.99
CA PRO A 326 19.68 8.87 -9.43
C PRO A 326 20.20 10.13 -10.14
N ASP A 327 20.50 10.00 -11.43
CA ASP A 327 20.92 11.13 -12.24
C ASP A 327 19.72 11.91 -12.81
N SER A 328 20.01 13.01 -13.53
CA SER A 328 18.97 13.88 -14.10
C SER A 328 18.24 13.30 -15.31
N LEU A 329 18.73 12.20 -15.88
CA LEU A 329 18.04 11.49 -16.95
C LEU A 329 16.98 10.58 -16.35
N ASP A 330 17.28 9.91 -15.24
CA ASP A 330 16.36 9.06 -14.50
C ASP A 330 15.29 9.86 -13.76
N VAL A 331 15.68 10.91 -13.05
CA VAL A 331 14.76 11.75 -12.27
C VAL A 331 14.90 13.22 -12.67
N TYR A 332 13.79 13.81 -13.11
CA TYR A 332 13.80 15.19 -13.60
C TYR A 332 12.59 16.01 -13.12
N PRO A 333 12.79 17.31 -12.80
CA PRO A 333 14.07 17.92 -12.44
C PRO A 333 14.50 17.43 -11.04
N LEU A 334 15.80 17.21 -10.82
CA LEU A 334 16.29 16.64 -9.54
C LEU A 334 15.88 17.41 -8.29
N ASN A 335 15.81 18.75 -8.35
CA ASN A 335 15.38 19.59 -7.23
C ASN A 335 13.86 19.60 -6.99
N GLY A 336 13.08 18.98 -7.88
CA GLY A 336 11.64 18.80 -7.71
C GLY A 336 11.26 17.66 -6.79
N TRP A 337 12.24 16.85 -6.36
CA TRP A 337 12.05 15.59 -5.65
C TRP A 337 12.93 15.51 -4.41
N ASP A 338 12.34 15.05 -3.31
CA ASP A 338 13.03 14.77 -2.06
C ASP A 338 13.41 13.29 -2.09
N LEU A 339 14.62 13.02 -2.57
CA LEU A 339 15.14 11.67 -2.79
C LEU A 339 16.01 11.17 -1.63
N GLU A 340 15.85 11.75 -0.43
CA GLU A 340 16.61 11.30 0.73
C GLU A 340 16.37 9.80 1.00
N ASN A 341 17.44 9.13 1.41
CA ASN A 341 17.44 7.70 1.72
C ASN A 341 17.00 6.79 0.55
N CYS A 342 17.23 7.20 -0.71
CA CYS A 342 17.11 6.29 -1.83
C CYS A 342 18.04 5.07 -1.68
N HIS A 343 17.76 4.05 -2.49
CA HIS A 343 18.49 2.78 -2.49
C HIS A 343 18.92 2.38 -3.90
N THR A 344 20.05 1.69 -4.02
CA THR A 344 20.44 1.03 -5.27
C THR A 344 19.77 -0.32 -5.38
N ILE A 345 19.27 -0.66 -6.56
CA ILE A 345 18.77 -2.00 -6.85
C ILE A 345 19.98 -2.96 -6.89
N ASP A 346 20.15 -3.78 -5.85
CA ASP A 346 21.15 -4.85 -5.85
C ASP A 346 20.59 -6.06 -6.60
N ASN A 347 21.30 -6.54 -7.63
CA ASN A 347 20.93 -7.69 -8.47
C ASN A 347 20.90 -9.06 -7.73
N ALA A 348 20.78 -9.08 -6.41
CA ALA A 348 20.80 -10.28 -5.59
C ALA A 348 19.60 -10.29 -4.65
N ASN A 349 18.42 -10.58 -5.21
CA ASN A 349 17.12 -10.66 -4.53
C ASN A 349 16.73 -9.36 -3.80
N ILE A 350 15.49 -8.95 -3.97
CA ILE A 350 14.84 -8.04 -3.02
C ILE A 350 14.63 -8.91 -1.76
N ASP A 351 15.72 -9.21 -1.05
CA ASP A 351 15.67 -9.78 0.29
C ASP A 351 14.95 -8.74 1.10
N THR A 352 13.76 -9.12 1.52
CA THR A 352 12.92 -8.17 2.19
C THR A 352 13.60 -7.69 3.45
N PRO A 353 13.59 -6.38 3.66
CA PRO A 353 14.22 -5.80 4.81
C PRO A 353 13.51 -6.39 6.03
N LEU A 354 14.27 -7.14 6.82
CA LEU A 354 13.93 -7.37 8.21
C LEU A 354 13.61 -5.98 8.80
N PRO A 355 12.51 -5.84 9.57
CA PRO A 355 12.21 -4.57 10.22
C PRO A 355 13.47 -4.05 10.90
N SER A 356 13.75 -2.75 10.76
CA SER A 356 14.99 -2.17 11.27
C SER A 356 15.19 -2.63 12.72
N GLU A 357 16.30 -3.30 13.00
CA GLU A 357 16.68 -3.62 14.38
C GLU A 357 17.09 -2.35 15.14
N ASP A 358 17.05 -1.17 14.52
CA ASP A 358 17.51 0.06 15.11
C ASP A 358 16.45 0.71 16.01
N PHE A 359 15.19 0.69 15.54
CA PHE A 359 14.04 1.17 16.28
C PHE A 359 12.73 0.51 15.79
N TYR A 360 11.77 0.39 16.70
CA TYR A 360 10.45 -0.18 16.41
C TYR A 360 9.35 0.74 16.94
N VAL A 361 8.47 1.20 16.05
CA VAL A 361 7.27 1.95 16.44
C VAL A 361 6.13 0.97 16.61
N HIS A 362 5.58 0.89 17.81
CA HIS A 362 4.45 0.02 18.11
C HIS A 362 3.18 0.60 17.48
N PRO A 363 2.32 -0.24 16.87
CA PRO A 363 1.01 0.18 16.42
C PRO A 363 0.25 0.90 17.53
N ILE A 364 -0.30 2.05 17.20
CA ILE A 364 -1.13 2.82 18.10
C ILE A 364 -2.52 2.19 18.04
N PHE A 365 -2.85 1.33 18.99
CA PHE A 365 -4.22 0.88 19.12
C PHE A 365 -5.02 1.99 19.80
N PRO A 366 -6.05 2.55 19.15
CA PRO A 366 -7.06 3.25 19.91
C PRO A 366 -7.67 2.23 20.88
N ASN A 367 -7.45 2.44 22.17
CA ASN A 367 -8.33 1.84 23.16
C ASN A 367 -9.68 2.54 22.97
N PRO A 368 -10.76 1.85 22.55
CA PRO A 368 -12.07 2.48 22.35
C PRO A 368 -12.64 3.10 23.65
N PHE A 369 -12.00 2.85 24.79
CA PHE A 369 -12.33 3.41 26.10
C PHE A 369 -11.38 4.54 26.57
N ASN A 370 -10.40 4.98 25.76
CA ASN A 370 -9.45 6.04 26.16
C ASN A 370 -9.14 7.04 25.01
N PRO A 371 -9.51 8.33 25.11
CA PRO A 371 -9.27 9.35 24.08
C PRO A 371 -7.81 9.82 23.96
N LEU A 372 -6.87 9.16 24.65
CA LEU A 372 -5.44 9.45 24.60
C LEU A 372 -4.72 8.27 23.93
N ALA A 373 -3.99 8.56 22.86
CA ALA A 373 -3.18 7.58 22.15
C ALA A 373 -1.71 7.69 22.58
N ASN A 374 -1.12 6.59 23.03
CA ASN A 374 0.31 6.54 23.36
C ASN A 374 1.06 5.86 22.21
N ILE A 375 2.01 6.57 21.62
CA ILE A 375 2.93 6.01 20.63
C ILE A 375 4.12 5.43 21.40
N LYS A 376 4.22 4.10 21.44
CA LYS A 376 5.39 3.44 22.01
C LYS A 376 6.43 3.28 20.92
N VAL A 377 7.67 3.67 21.22
CA VAL A 377 8.82 3.51 20.33
C VAL A 377 9.92 2.81 21.13
N ASP A 378 10.42 1.69 20.63
CA ASP A 378 11.59 1.02 21.18
C ASP A 378 12.83 1.45 20.39
N LEU A 379 13.93 1.74 21.09
CA LEU A 379 15.21 2.11 20.51
C LEU A 379 16.30 1.18 21.04
N ASN A 380 17.08 0.59 20.15
CA ASN A 380 18.15 -0.32 20.53
C ASN A 380 19.48 0.39 20.81
N TYR A 381 19.59 1.70 20.50
CA TYR A 381 20.78 2.51 20.76
C TYR A 381 20.43 3.91 21.29
N SER A 382 21.42 4.58 21.90
CA SER A 382 21.29 6.00 22.25
C SER A 382 21.36 6.86 20.98
N GLY A 383 20.42 7.77 20.81
CA GLY A 383 20.31 8.55 19.58
C GLY A 383 19.29 9.68 19.68
N ILE A 384 19.18 10.47 18.61
CA ILE A 384 18.12 11.46 18.44
C ILE A 384 17.11 10.86 17.46
N ILE A 385 15.83 10.79 17.85
CA ILE A 385 14.74 10.47 16.93
C ILE A 385 14.03 11.76 16.55
N ASP A 386 13.80 11.93 15.25
CA ASP A 386 12.82 12.87 14.74
C ASP A 386 11.50 12.13 14.49
N ILE A 387 10.51 12.38 15.34
CA ILE A 387 9.15 11.86 15.13
C ILE A 387 8.38 12.90 14.32
N VAL A 388 7.92 12.48 13.15
CA VAL A 388 7.05 13.28 12.27
C VAL A 388 5.68 12.64 12.26
N ILE A 389 4.71 13.31 12.87
CA ILE A 389 3.31 12.89 12.78
C ILE A 389 2.65 13.74 11.70
N LEU A 390 2.21 13.08 10.63
CA LEU A 390 1.31 13.62 9.64
C LEU A 390 -0.12 13.37 10.12
N THR A 391 -0.86 14.44 10.38
CA THR A 391 -2.30 14.34 10.68
C THR A 391 -3.07 15.24 9.72
N SER A 392 -4.11 14.67 9.12
CA SER A 392 -5.10 15.41 8.34
C SER A 392 -6.31 15.69 9.24
N LEU A 393 -6.61 16.96 9.47
CA LEU A 393 -7.87 17.37 10.08
C LEU A 393 -8.57 18.31 9.10
N ALA A 394 -9.68 17.84 8.52
CA ALA A 394 -10.48 18.60 7.55
C ALA A 394 -9.67 19.18 6.36
N GLY A 395 -8.82 18.35 5.74
CA GLY A 395 -8.07 18.72 4.53
C GLY A 395 -6.84 19.62 4.76
N LEU A 396 -6.48 19.90 6.02
CA LEU A 396 -5.24 20.58 6.37
C LEU A 396 -4.23 19.60 6.96
N PHE A 397 -3.04 19.54 6.37
CA PHE A 397 -1.93 18.75 6.88
C PHE A 397 -1.19 19.51 7.97
N TYR A 398 -1.08 18.90 9.15
CA TYR A 398 -0.24 19.42 10.23
C TYR A 398 0.99 18.53 10.37
N LEU A 399 2.16 19.17 10.35
CA LEU A 399 3.44 18.53 10.59
C LEU A 399 3.84 18.80 12.04
N ILE A 400 3.75 17.79 12.90
CA ILE A 400 4.26 17.90 14.27
C ILE A 400 5.61 17.18 14.30
N LYS A 401 6.68 17.95 14.51
CA LYS A 401 8.06 17.45 14.63
C LYS A 401 8.49 17.47 16.08
N TRP A 402 8.83 16.31 16.63
CA TRP A 402 9.50 16.20 17.92
C TRP A 402 10.91 15.69 17.73
N ASN A 403 11.89 16.39 18.32
CA ASN A 403 13.28 15.97 18.38
C ASN A 403 13.54 15.43 19.79
N LEU A 404 13.60 14.11 19.93
CA LEU A 404 13.75 13.43 21.21
C LEU A 404 15.15 12.84 21.32
N GLY A 405 15.91 13.29 22.33
CA GLY A 405 17.18 12.65 22.69
C GLY A 405 16.94 11.47 23.62
N TRP A 406 17.36 10.28 23.21
CA TRP A 406 17.21 9.05 23.98
C TRP A 406 18.57 8.52 24.43
N ASN A 407 18.66 8.12 25.70
CA ASN A 407 19.87 7.53 26.28
C ASN A 407 19.52 6.11 26.73
N SER A 408 20.07 5.11 26.05
CA SER A 408 19.95 3.70 26.43
C SER A 408 20.86 3.42 27.65
N SER A 409 20.41 3.74 28.85
CA SER A 409 21.01 3.20 30.07
C SER A 409 20.32 1.87 30.40
N ILE A 410 21.09 0.78 30.22
CA ILE A 410 20.88 -0.65 30.54
C ILE A 410 19.55 -1.01 31.21
#